data_AF-A0A6J2VFF1-F1
#
_entry.id   AF-A0A6J2VFF1-F1
#
_cell.length_a   1.000
_cell.length_b   1.000
_cell.length_c   1.000
_cell.angle_alpha   90.00
_cell.angle_beta   90.00
_cell.angle_gamma   90.00
#
_symmetry.space_group_name_H-M   'P 1'
#
loop_
_entity.id
_entity.type
_entity.pdbx_description
1 polymer ?
#
loop_
_entity_poly.entity_id
_entity_poly.type
_entity_poly.pdbx_seq_one_letter_code
_entity_poly.pdbx_strand_id
1 'polypeptide(L)'
;MGRWAFRVNHPAPAVLFPFGDGDLQTPVSDDGSSEEIILQQPFNYFGRTYNQIYVNNNGHLTFTEPFSEYSPYSGSGRDIIFPLWTDLNNGIQGTVSYRQATDSATLNQVTSQINQYFPDVSFAASWVFIATWNQVSYYSGAGAATFQVVLVSSGDVSFLLLNYGDIDATEQLWMVRKTQYCRL
;
A
#
# COMPACT_ATOMS: atom_id res chain seq x y z
N MET A 1 13.35 -8.53 -13.89
CA MET A 1 12.63 -7.37 -14.45
C MET A 1 11.14 -7.64 -14.32
N GLY A 2 10.37 -6.77 -13.68
CA GLY A 2 8.92 -6.90 -13.54
C GLY A 2 8.18 -5.96 -14.48
N ARG A 3 6.98 -6.35 -14.91
CA ARG A 3 6.03 -5.49 -15.65
C ARG A 3 4.68 -5.59 -14.96
N TRP A 4 4.06 -4.45 -14.67
CA TRP A 4 2.70 -4.36 -14.15
C TRP A 4 1.75 -4.10 -15.32
N ALA A 5 0.62 -4.79 -15.36
CA ALA A 5 -0.41 -4.59 -16.37
C ALA A 5 -1.79 -4.70 -15.71
N PHE A 6 -2.65 -3.72 -15.95
CA PHE A 6 -4.00 -3.66 -15.40
C PHE A 6 -5.02 -3.74 -16.53
N ARG A 7 -6.08 -4.52 -16.33
CA ARG A 7 -7.23 -4.55 -17.25
C ARG A 7 -8.13 -3.35 -16.94
N VAL A 8 -8.30 -2.43 -17.89
CA VAL A 8 -8.98 -1.14 -17.67
C VAL A 8 -10.43 -1.05 -18.19
N ASN A 9 -10.98 -2.15 -18.71
CA ASN A 9 -12.29 -2.18 -19.38
C ASN A 9 -13.40 -2.86 -18.56
N HIS A 10 -13.13 -3.28 -17.33
CA HIS A 10 -14.09 -3.90 -16.42
C HIS A 10 -13.89 -3.38 -15.01
N PRO A 11 -14.93 -3.36 -14.15
CA PRO A 11 -14.76 -3.11 -12.73
C PRO A 11 -13.75 -4.11 -12.15
N ALA A 12 -12.80 -3.61 -11.38
CA ALA A 12 -11.91 -4.50 -10.63
C ALA A 12 -12.78 -5.29 -9.61
N PRO A 13 -12.62 -6.61 -9.48
CA PRO A 13 -13.22 -7.33 -8.35
C PRO A 13 -12.71 -6.73 -7.04
N ALA A 14 -13.41 -6.94 -5.91
CA ALA A 14 -12.92 -6.48 -4.60
C ALA A 14 -11.58 -7.19 -4.27
N VAL A 15 -10.46 -6.48 -4.46
CA VAL A 15 -9.09 -7.01 -4.29
C VAL A 15 -8.56 -6.77 -2.88
N LEU A 16 -9.27 -6.00 -2.05
CA LEU A 16 -8.77 -5.61 -0.73
C LEU A 16 -8.90 -6.75 0.27
N PHE A 17 -7.85 -6.96 1.06
CA PHE A 17 -7.91 -7.81 2.25
C PHE A 17 -8.79 -7.13 3.31
N PRO A 18 -9.47 -7.88 4.20
CA PRO A 18 -10.23 -7.29 5.30
C PRO A 18 -9.35 -6.36 6.16
N PHE A 19 -9.92 -5.19 6.50
CA PHE A 19 -9.29 -4.11 7.26
C PHE A 19 -10.30 -3.42 8.18
N GLY A 20 -9.81 -2.68 9.18
CA GLY A 20 -10.60 -1.82 10.08
C GLY A 20 -10.81 -2.39 11.48
N ASP A 21 -11.22 -3.66 11.61
CA ASP A 21 -11.47 -4.29 12.91
C ASP A 21 -10.15 -4.69 13.60
N GLY A 22 -9.76 -3.93 14.62
CA GLY A 22 -8.57 -4.22 15.45
C GLY A 22 -7.24 -3.80 14.83
N ASP A 23 -7.25 -3.19 13.65
CA ASP A 23 -6.07 -2.59 13.03
C ASP A 23 -5.58 -1.38 13.86
N LEU A 24 -4.26 -1.20 13.91
CA LEU A 24 -3.67 0.04 14.42
C LEU A 24 -3.89 1.16 13.40
N GLN A 25 -3.97 2.40 13.87
CA GLN A 25 -4.15 3.56 13.00
C GLN A 25 -3.04 4.56 13.23
N THR A 26 -2.67 5.27 12.17
CA THR A 26 -1.82 6.45 12.27
C THR A 26 -2.60 7.60 12.95
N PRO A 27 -1.91 8.63 13.46
CA PRO A 27 -2.57 9.84 13.92
C PRO A 27 -3.38 10.50 12.80
N VAL A 28 -4.49 11.15 13.20
CA VAL A 28 -5.30 12.02 12.33
C VAL A 28 -4.55 13.34 12.18
N SER A 29 -3.82 13.49 11.08
CA SER A 29 -2.94 14.63 10.79
C SER A 29 -2.53 14.60 9.32
N ASP A 30 -2.37 15.75 8.70
CA ASP A 30 -1.97 15.90 7.30
C ASP A 30 -0.69 15.10 6.94
N ASP A 31 0.47 15.56 7.38
CA ASP A 31 1.76 14.89 7.20
C ASP A 31 2.06 13.86 8.31
N GLY A 32 1.03 13.21 8.84
CA GLY A 32 1.17 12.25 9.94
C GLY A 32 1.85 10.95 9.52
N SER A 33 2.41 10.25 10.50
CA SER A 33 3.00 8.92 10.33
C SER A 33 2.74 8.07 11.56
N SER A 34 2.76 6.75 11.40
CA SER A 34 2.93 5.85 12.54
C SER A 34 4.26 6.13 13.25
N GLU A 35 4.33 5.73 14.52
CA GLU A 35 5.60 5.43 15.20
C GLU A 35 6.33 4.27 14.49
N GLU A 36 7.52 3.93 14.97
CA GLU A 36 8.26 2.75 14.48
C GLU A 36 7.47 1.46 14.71
N ILE A 37 7.24 0.71 13.62
CA ILE A 37 6.60 -0.59 13.68
C ILE A 37 7.67 -1.66 13.54
N ILE A 38 7.97 -2.36 14.64
CA ILE A 38 8.87 -3.52 14.62
C ILE A 38 8.17 -4.69 13.93
N LEU A 39 8.80 -5.21 12.88
CA LEU A 39 8.29 -6.35 12.13
C LEU A 39 8.51 -7.64 12.93
N GLN A 40 7.48 -8.47 13.01
CA GLN A 40 7.52 -9.80 13.64
C GLN A 40 8.41 -10.77 12.86
N GLN A 41 8.60 -10.53 11.56
CA GLN A 41 9.55 -11.23 10.72
C GLN A 41 10.28 -10.22 9.81
N PRO A 42 11.57 -10.43 9.51
CA PRO A 42 12.27 -9.57 8.57
C PRO A 42 11.62 -9.59 7.18
N PHE A 43 11.64 -8.45 6.50
CA PHE A 43 11.17 -8.30 5.13
C PHE A 43 12.32 -8.00 4.19
N ASN A 44 12.45 -8.79 3.11
CA ASN A 44 13.51 -8.60 2.11
C ASN A 44 12.97 -7.72 0.97
N TYR A 45 13.50 -6.51 0.85
CA TYR A 45 13.16 -5.55 -0.19
C TYR A 45 14.38 -5.25 -1.05
N PHE A 46 14.35 -5.73 -2.31
CA PHE A 46 15.41 -5.52 -3.32
C PHE A 46 16.85 -5.78 -2.81
N GLY A 47 17.04 -6.89 -2.09
CA GLY A 47 18.35 -7.33 -1.60
C GLY A 47 18.77 -6.72 -0.25
N ARG A 48 17.91 -5.92 0.37
CA ARG A 48 18.07 -5.40 1.74
C ARG A 48 17.04 -6.03 2.66
N THR A 49 17.45 -6.33 3.88
CA THR A 49 16.58 -6.89 4.91
C THR A 49 16.19 -5.79 5.90
N TYR A 50 14.90 -5.63 6.13
CA TYR A 50 14.35 -4.65 7.06
C TYR A 50 13.62 -5.34 8.21
N ASN A 51 13.76 -4.77 9.41
CA ASN A 51 13.10 -5.24 10.64
C ASN A 51 12.10 -4.24 11.21
N GLN A 52 11.93 -3.10 10.53
CA GLN A 52 10.99 -2.06 10.89
C GLN A 52 10.33 -1.48 9.65
N ILE A 53 9.20 -0.81 9.86
CA ILE A 53 8.48 -0.07 8.83
C ILE A 53 7.72 1.10 9.45
N TYR A 54 7.37 2.09 8.64
CA TYR A 54 6.52 3.21 9.00
C TYR A 54 5.41 3.35 7.96
N VAL A 55 4.21 3.71 8.42
CA VAL A 55 3.04 3.97 7.55
C VAL A 55 2.75 5.46 7.57
N ASN A 56 2.84 6.10 6.41
CA ASN A 56 2.67 7.54 6.28
C ASN A 56 1.28 7.91 5.74
N ASN A 57 0.72 9.01 6.23
CA ASN A 57 -0.59 9.49 5.80
C ASN A 57 -0.62 9.91 4.33
N ASN A 58 0.51 10.38 3.78
CA ASN A 58 0.72 10.67 2.36
C ASN A 58 0.85 9.44 1.46
N GLY A 59 0.24 8.30 1.83
CA GLY A 59 0.07 7.18 0.91
C GLY A 59 1.27 6.28 0.70
N HIS A 60 2.28 6.28 1.59
CA HIS A 60 3.51 5.52 1.36
C HIS A 60 4.06 4.83 2.62
N LEU A 61 4.96 3.86 2.40
CA LEU A 61 5.71 3.17 3.45
C LEU A 61 7.20 3.46 3.35
N THR A 62 7.86 3.68 4.47
CA THR A 62 9.33 3.75 4.57
C THR A 62 9.86 2.70 5.54
N PHE A 63 11.13 2.35 5.41
CA PHE A 63 11.75 1.31 6.26
C PHE A 63 12.72 1.85 7.32
N THR A 64 13.04 3.15 7.31
CA THR A 64 14.10 3.69 8.19
C THR A 64 13.58 4.74 9.18
N GLU A 65 12.74 5.66 8.73
CA GLU A 65 12.18 6.73 9.53
C GLU A 65 10.93 7.31 8.84
N PRO A 66 10.06 8.04 9.56
CA PRO A 66 8.95 8.78 8.96
C PRO A 66 9.42 9.73 7.86
N PHE A 67 8.59 9.94 6.83
CA PHE A 67 8.92 10.84 5.73
C PHE A 67 7.69 11.65 5.34
N SER A 68 7.74 12.96 5.55
CA SER A 68 6.61 13.89 5.34
C SER A 68 6.50 14.38 3.90
N GLU A 69 6.98 13.61 2.92
CA GLU A 69 6.96 14.01 1.52
C GLU A 69 5.65 13.58 0.86
N TYR A 70 4.99 14.52 0.21
CA TYR A 70 3.72 14.35 -0.48
C TYR A 70 3.85 14.43 -2.01
N SER A 71 5.02 14.80 -2.53
CA SER A 71 5.26 15.03 -3.96
C SER A 71 6.33 14.10 -4.56
N PRO A 72 6.36 13.88 -5.90
CA PRO A 72 7.36 13.06 -6.58
C PRO A 72 8.81 13.50 -6.33
N TYR A 73 9.46 12.92 -5.31
CA TYR A 73 10.85 13.18 -4.99
C TYR A 73 11.69 11.89 -5.03
N SER A 74 12.52 11.76 -6.08
CA SER A 74 13.41 10.62 -6.27
C SER A 74 14.77 10.74 -5.57
N GLY A 75 15.01 11.82 -4.81
CA GLY A 75 16.32 12.16 -4.24
C GLY A 75 16.51 11.80 -2.77
N SER A 76 15.61 11.03 -2.16
CA SER A 76 15.64 10.77 -0.72
C SER A 76 16.78 9.83 -0.30
N GLY A 77 17.26 8.97 -1.21
CA GLY A 77 18.19 7.88 -0.90
C GLY A 77 17.57 6.77 -0.03
N ARG A 78 16.26 6.84 0.20
CA ARG A 78 15.49 5.90 1.04
C ARG A 78 14.82 4.85 0.18
N ASP A 79 14.67 3.66 0.75
CA ASP A 79 13.74 2.68 0.18
C ASP A 79 12.32 3.05 0.63
N ILE A 80 11.47 3.35 -0.36
CA ILE A 80 10.09 3.79 -0.16
C ILE A 80 9.17 2.97 -1.06
N ILE A 81 8.00 2.61 -0.54
CA ILE A 81 6.92 1.99 -1.32
C ILE A 81 5.80 3.01 -1.47
N PHE A 82 5.62 3.49 -2.70
CA PHE A 82 4.50 4.34 -3.11
C PHE A 82 3.50 3.50 -3.92
N PRO A 83 2.44 2.93 -3.32
CA PRO A 83 1.35 2.29 -4.07
C PRO A 83 0.69 3.27 -5.04
N LEU A 84 0.50 4.50 -4.60
CA LEU A 84 -0.10 5.58 -5.35
C LEU A 84 0.65 6.85 -4.95
N TRP A 85 1.18 7.58 -5.92
CA TRP A 85 1.87 8.84 -5.62
C TRP A 85 0.84 9.95 -5.47
N THR A 86 0.44 10.25 -4.24
CA THR A 86 -0.62 11.20 -3.93
C THR A 86 -0.37 11.98 -2.66
N ASP A 87 -0.75 13.25 -2.69
CA ASP A 87 -0.85 14.10 -1.51
C ASP A 87 -2.21 13.85 -0.82
N LEU A 88 -2.18 13.26 0.37
CA LEU A 88 -3.34 12.71 1.09
C LEU A 88 -3.38 13.24 2.52
N ASN A 89 -4.58 13.56 3.00
CA ASN A 89 -4.79 14.14 4.32
C ASN A 89 -5.93 13.42 5.05
N ASN A 90 -5.58 12.52 5.96
CA ASN A 90 -6.56 11.81 6.80
C ASN A 90 -7.19 12.72 7.89
N GLY A 91 -6.65 13.93 8.09
CA GLY A 91 -7.21 14.98 8.94
C GLY A 91 -8.50 15.59 8.37
N ILE A 92 -8.73 15.47 7.07
CA ILE A 92 -10.00 15.86 6.42
C ILE A 92 -11.00 14.71 6.53
N GLN A 93 -10.64 13.54 6.00
CA GLN A 93 -11.47 12.34 6.00
C GLN A 93 -10.63 11.09 5.73
N GLY A 94 -11.15 9.95 6.20
CA GLY A 94 -10.63 8.63 5.91
C GLY A 94 -9.74 8.13 7.02
N THR A 95 -9.28 6.89 6.86
CA THR A 95 -8.42 6.24 7.85
C THR A 95 -7.21 5.64 7.18
N VAL A 96 -6.09 5.70 7.89
CA VAL A 96 -4.87 4.97 7.52
C VAL A 96 -4.62 3.96 8.62
N SER A 97 -4.79 2.68 8.28
CA SER A 97 -4.70 1.58 9.23
C SER A 97 -3.69 0.54 8.80
N TYR A 98 -3.15 -0.21 9.76
CA TYR A 98 -2.20 -1.26 9.48
C TYR A 98 -2.25 -2.39 10.50
N ARG A 99 -1.84 -3.58 10.05
CA ARG A 99 -1.66 -4.75 10.92
C ARG A 99 -0.58 -5.69 10.40
N GLN A 100 -0.05 -6.49 11.33
CA GLN A 100 0.72 -7.69 11.04
C GLN A 100 -0.16 -8.92 11.25
N ALA A 101 -0.03 -9.92 10.39
CA ALA A 101 -0.83 -11.12 10.42
C ALA A 101 0.03 -12.38 10.25
N THR A 102 -0.21 -13.34 11.14
CA THR A 102 0.33 -14.70 11.12
C THR A 102 -0.77 -15.75 11.29
N ASP A 103 -2.05 -15.32 11.25
CA ASP A 103 -3.19 -16.21 11.34
C ASP A 103 -3.37 -17.04 10.06
N SER A 104 -3.79 -18.29 10.21
CA SER A 104 -3.88 -19.23 9.09
C SER A 104 -4.84 -18.77 7.98
N ALA A 105 -5.88 -17.99 8.29
CA ALA A 105 -6.83 -17.54 7.28
C ALA A 105 -6.16 -16.53 6.31
N THR A 106 -5.51 -15.51 6.86
CA THR A 106 -4.76 -14.51 6.08
C THR A 106 -3.60 -15.16 5.32
N LEU A 107 -2.82 -16.03 5.99
CA LEU A 107 -1.67 -16.71 5.36
C LEU A 107 -2.08 -17.63 4.21
N ASN A 108 -3.16 -18.41 4.37
CA ASN A 108 -3.64 -19.30 3.30
C ASN A 108 -4.19 -18.51 2.11
N GLN A 109 -4.92 -17.42 2.36
CA GLN A 109 -5.45 -16.57 1.31
C GLN A 109 -4.33 -15.98 0.44
N VAL A 110 -3.32 -15.35 1.07
CA VAL A 110 -2.24 -14.70 0.32
C VAL A 110 -1.30 -15.72 -0.35
N THR A 111 -1.08 -16.87 0.28
CA THR A 111 -0.32 -17.98 -0.32
C THR A 111 -0.98 -18.47 -1.60
N SER A 112 -2.31 -18.67 -1.58
CA SER A 112 -3.08 -19.07 -2.75
C SER A 112 -2.97 -18.04 -3.88
N GLN A 113 -3.10 -16.75 -3.57
CA GLN A 113 -2.95 -15.68 -4.55
C GLN A 113 -1.53 -15.63 -5.16
N ILE A 114 -0.48 -15.72 -4.34
CA ILE A 114 0.90 -15.72 -4.84
C ILE A 114 1.15 -16.93 -5.74
N ASN A 115 0.75 -18.13 -5.32
CA ASN A 115 0.93 -19.35 -6.12
C ASN A 115 0.12 -19.30 -7.43
N GLN A 116 -0.99 -18.56 -7.48
CA GLN A 116 -1.74 -18.32 -8.72
C GLN A 116 -0.97 -17.42 -9.70
N TYR A 117 -0.30 -16.37 -9.21
CA TYR A 117 0.43 -15.41 -10.05
C TYR A 117 1.87 -15.83 -10.35
N PHE A 118 2.47 -16.66 -9.48
CA PHE A 118 3.86 -17.09 -9.54
C PHE A 118 3.96 -18.62 -9.35
N PRO A 119 3.40 -19.43 -10.27
CA PRO A 119 3.32 -20.89 -10.13
C PRO A 119 4.68 -21.59 -10.09
N ASP A 120 5.73 -20.93 -10.61
CA ASP A 120 7.10 -21.47 -10.63
C ASP A 120 7.85 -21.25 -9.30
N VAL A 121 7.25 -20.54 -8.34
CA VAL A 121 7.83 -20.29 -7.01
C VAL A 121 7.10 -21.17 -6.00
N SER A 122 7.80 -22.15 -5.41
CA SER A 122 7.28 -22.89 -4.26
C SER A 122 7.20 -21.96 -3.06
N PHE A 123 6.01 -21.43 -2.76
CA PHE A 123 5.81 -20.41 -1.74
C PHE A 123 4.71 -20.78 -0.74
N ALA A 124 4.98 -20.48 0.53
CA ALA A 124 4.02 -20.49 1.63
C ALA A 124 4.32 -19.30 2.54
N ALA A 125 3.33 -18.41 2.73
CA ALA A 125 3.50 -17.24 3.57
C ALA A 125 3.59 -17.65 5.06
N SER A 126 4.55 -17.07 5.77
CA SER A 126 4.69 -17.17 7.23
C SER A 126 4.33 -15.85 7.94
N TRP A 127 4.27 -14.75 7.20
CA TRP A 127 3.97 -13.42 7.73
C TRP A 127 3.45 -12.48 6.66
N VAL A 128 2.54 -11.58 7.07
CA VAL A 128 1.96 -10.55 6.22
C VAL A 128 1.90 -9.22 6.98
N PHE A 129 2.21 -8.12 6.31
CA PHE A 129 1.88 -6.77 6.75
C PHE A 129 0.89 -6.14 5.77
N ILE A 130 -0.20 -5.58 6.28
CA ILE A 130 -1.23 -4.92 5.48
C ILE A 130 -1.32 -3.49 5.97
N ALA A 131 -1.10 -2.52 5.07
CA ALA A 131 -1.42 -1.11 5.30
C ALA A 131 -2.54 -0.70 4.33
N THR A 132 -3.55 -0.04 4.87
CA THR A 132 -4.74 0.41 4.13
C THR A 132 -4.92 1.90 4.30
N TRP A 133 -5.05 2.60 3.18
CA TRP A 133 -5.61 3.95 3.12
C TRP A 133 -7.04 3.76 2.67
N ASN A 134 -8.02 4.03 3.54
CA ASN A 134 -9.43 3.83 3.26
C ASN A 134 -10.16 5.17 3.20
N GLN A 135 -10.65 5.52 2.01
CA GLN A 135 -11.37 6.77 1.73
C GLN A 135 -10.61 8.00 2.25
N VAL A 136 -9.28 8.02 2.11
CA VAL A 136 -8.44 9.14 2.56
C VAL A 136 -8.57 10.27 1.55
N SER A 137 -8.95 11.44 2.02
CA SER A 137 -9.09 12.63 1.18
C SER A 137 -7.75 13.04 0.57
N TYR A 138 -7.79 13.53 -0.67
CA TYR A 138 -6.67 14.33 -1.18
C TYR A 138 -6.50 15.58 -0.31
N TYR A 139 -5.28 16.12 -0.22
CA TYR A 139 -5.02 17.36 0.53
C TYR A 139 -5.96 18.52 0.13
N SER A 140 -6.28 18.61 -1.16
CA SER A 140 -7.25 19.59 -1.69
C SER A 140 -8.69 19.45 -1.15
N GLY A 141 -9.03 18.31 -0.54
CA GLY A 141 -10.39 17.92 -0.15
C GLY A 141 -11.27 17.45 -1.31
N ALA A 142 -10.77 17.45 -2.55
CA ALA A 142 -11.55 17.16 -3.76
C ALA A 142 -11.46 15.68 -4.17
N GLY A 143 -12.12 14.80 -3.41
CA GLY A 143 -12.15 13.36 -3.64
C GLY A 143 -11.24 12.58 -2.70
N ALA A 144 -11.32 11.26 -2.76
CA ALA A 144 -10.61 10.35 -1.89
C ALA A 144 -10.02 9.14 -2.62
N ALA A 145 -9.08 8.47 -1.97
CA ALA A 145 -8.46 7.25 -2.47
C ALA A 145 -8.56 6.10 -1.46
N THR A 146 -8.76 4.90 -1.99
CA THR A 146 -8.74 3.64 -1.25
C THR A 146 -7.76 2.68 -1.89
N PHE A 147 -6.73 2.26 -1.15
CA PHE A 147 -5.75 1.29 -1.62
C PHE A 147 -5.03 0.60 -0.45
N GLN A 148 -4.35 -0.50 -0.76
CA GLN A 148 -3.55 -1.27 0.18
C GLN A 148 -2.16 -1.56 -0.36
N VAL A 149 -1.22 -1.61 0.57
CA VAL A 149 0.07 -2.27 0.40
C VAL A 149 0.07 -3.53 1.25
N VAL A 150 0.38 -4.67 0.64
CA VAL A 150 0.52 -5.95 1.32
C VAL A 150 1.94 -6.47 1.13
N LEU A 151 2.70 -6.55 2.22
CA LEU A 151 4.01 -7.18 2.25
C LEU A 151 3.84 -8.62 2.72
N VAL A 152 4.42 -9.57 2.00
CA VAL A 152 4.27 -10.99 2.30
C VAL A 152 5.66 -11.61 2.38
N SER A 153 5.92 -12.38 3.43
CA SER A 153 7.19 -13.07 3.64
C SER A 153 6.97 -14.55 3.93
N SER A 154 7.86 -15.38 3.42
CA SER A 154 8.07 -16.77 3.89
C SER A 154 9.32 -16.91 4.77
N GLY A 155 9.94 -15.80 5.18
CA GLY A 155 11.27 -15.73 5.79
C GLY A 155 12.39 -15.52 4.76
N ASP A 156 12.38 -16.27 3.66
CA ASP A 156 13.41 -16.20 2.61
C ASP A 156 12.94 -15.47 1.34
N VAL A 157 11.66 -15.65 0.98
CA VAL A 157 11.05 -15.07 -0.22
C VAL A 157 10.05 -14.01 0.18
N SER A 158 10.08 -12.87 -0.51
CA SER A 158 9.21 -11.73 -0.24
C SER A 158 8.44 -11.29 -1.48
N PHE A 159 7.17 -10.93 -1.28
CA PHE A 159 6.30 -10.36 -2.30
C PHE A 159 5.69 -9.04 -1.80
N LEU A 160 5.45 -8.14 -2.74
CA LEU A 160 4.75 -6.87 -2.55
C LEU A 160 3.51 -6.89 -3.45
N LEU A 161 2.33 -6.72 -2.86
CA LEU A 161 1.08 -6.56 -3.59
C LEU A 161 0.56 -5.14 -3.38
N LEU A 162 0.10 -4.54 -4.47
CA LEU A 162 -0.56 -3.23 -4.48
C LEU A 162 -2.00 -3.47 -4.91
N ASN A 163 -2.94 -3.28 -3.97
CA ASN A 163 -4.36 -3.47 -4.25
C ASN A 163 -5.05 -2.11 -4.28
N TYR A 164 -5.88 -1.87 -5.28
CA TYR A 164 -6.58 -0.61 -5.46
C TYR A 164 -8.09 -0.83 -5.31
N GLY A 165 -8.71 -0.03 -4.45
CA GLY A 165 -10.16 0.13 -4.37
C GLY A 165 -10.60 1.35 -5.20
N ASP A 166 -11.55 2.12 -4.68
CA ASP A 166 -12.01 3.35 -5.33
C ASP A 166 -10.96 4.45 -5.24
N ILE A 167 -10.67 5.08 -6.37
CA ILE A 167 -9.75 6.21 -6.48
C ILE A 167 -10.46 7.29 -7.28
N ASP A 168 -10.81 8.39 -6.62
CA ASP A 168 -11.47 9.52 -7.26
C ASP A 168 -10.52 10.26 -8.21
N ALA A 169 -11.08 10.99 -9.17
CA ALA A 169 -10.30 11.89 -10.00
C ALA A 169 -9.65 12.99 -9.15
N THR A 170 -8.43 13.40 -9.52
CA THR A 170 -7.68 14.45 -8.84
C THR A 170 -7.17 15.49 -9.83
N GLU A 171 -6.86 16.68 -9.32
CA GLU A 171 -6.12 17.72 -10.05
C GLU A 171 -4.59 17.58 -9.92
N GLN A 172 -4.09 16.66 -9.09
CA GLN A 172 -2.65 16.41 -8.95
C GLN A 172 -2.02 15.98 -10.28
N LEU A 173 -1.06 16.76 -10.77
CA LEU A 173 -0.52 16.65 -12.13
C LEU A 173 0.32 15.38 -12.39
N TRP A 174 0.77 14.72 -11.32
CA TRP A 174 1.58 13.51 -11.41
C TRP A 174 0.77 12.20 -11.39
N MET A 175 -0.55 12.28 -11.20
CA MET A 175 -1.43 11.12 -11.32
C MET A 175 -1.90 10.94 -12.77
N VAL A 176 -1.73 9.73 -13.31
CA VAL A 176 -2.24 9.40 -14.64
C VAL A 176 -3.76 9.39 -14.61
N ARG A 177 -4.39 10.36 -15.28
CA ARG A 177 -5.85 10.48 -15.39
C ARG A 177 -6.40 9.89 -16.69
N LYS A 178 -7.56 9.22 -16.62
CA LYS A 178 -8.40 8.99 -17.80
C LYS A 178 -9.07 10.31 -18.16
N THR A 179 -8.55 11.03 -19.16
CA THR A 179 -9.23 12.21 -19.67
C THR A 179 -10.43 11.76 -20.50
N GLN A 180 -11.65 12.01 -20.03
CA GLN A 180 -12.86 11.82 -20.82
C GLN A 180 -12.93 12.92 -21.90
N TYR A 181 -12.20 12.73 -23.00
CA TYR A 181 -12.43 13.45 -24.25
C TYR A 181 -12.29 12.49 -25.42
N CYS A 182 -13.22 11.53 -25.52
CA CYS A 182 -13.65 11.02 -26.81
C CYS A 182 -15.05 11.58 -27.05
N ARG A 183 -15.12 12.77 -27.67
CA ARG A 183 -16.30 13.14 -28.45
C ARG A 183 -16.18 12.39 -29.78
N LEU A 184 -17.09 11.45 -30.02
CA LEU A 184 -17.48 11.09 -31.39
C LEU A 184 -18.46 12.15 -31.89
#